data_AF-A0A7S1DJP5-F1
#
_entry.id   AF-A0A7S1DJP5-F1
#
_cell.length_a   1.000
_cell.length_b   1.000
_cell.length_c   1.000
_cell.angle_alpha   90.00
_cell.angle_beta   90.00
_cell.angle_gamma   90.00
#
_symmetry.space_group_name_H-M   'P 1'
#
loop_
_entity.id
_entity.type
_entity.pdbx_description
1 polymer ?
#
loop_
_entity_poly.entity_id
_entity_poly.type
_entity_poly.pdbx_seq_one_letter_code
_entity_poly.pdbx_strand_id
1 'polypeptide(L)'
;LVQRRRHHNMSPLSVDLLSACSAQRELLRAVHRCPLDLYTPGSKDLRDAIANYKVWLPTLTEGGEGEQGEQGAKPALDVAWVWHLHRLNPRCYRDDCTRALGTVVEVEEPFAFTEEIGGATAGAGEDSRGTTRLEIGFDVEECAARQAQFLWQVRWREYSCSVFVEAAVSRYVQMLQLMRQHPTTFIVPTYDMDLVWHAHMGFPNSYLRDCVEVCGRSIGHDDTANDRTLGSRLDCGTK
;
A
#
# COMPACT_ATOMS: atom_id res chain seq x y z
N LEU A 1 -4.64 -44.17 20.02
CA LEU A 1 -4.49 -42.73 20.37
C LEU A 1 -3.55 -42.08 19.35
N VAL A 2 -4.08 -41.56 18.25
CA VAL A 2 -3.36 -40.60 17.40
C VAL A 2 -4.35 -39.47 17.12
N GLN A 3 -4.32 -38.46 17.98
CA GLN A 3 -5.05 -37.22 17.75
C GLN A 3 -4.37 -36.52 16.57
N ARG A 4 -5.03 -36.55 15.41
CA ARG A 4 -4.76 -35.60 14.33
C ARG A 4 -5.06 -34.20 14.88
N ARG A 5 -4.02 -33.45 15.24
CA ARG A 5 -4.14 -32.00 15.43
C ARG A 5 -4.51 -31.41 14.07
N ARG A 6 -5.77 -31.01 13.92
CA ARG A 6 -6.17 -30.08 12.87
C ARG A 6 -5.56 -28.73 13.26
N HIS A 7 -4.38 -28.43 12.75
CA HIS A 7 -3.88 -27.06 12.73
C HIS A 7 -4.74 -26.29 11.71
N HIS A 8 -5.84 -25.68 12.18
CA HIS A 8 -6.34 -24.49 11.51
C HIS A 8 -5.31 -23.40 11.78
N ASN A 9 -4.38 -23.23 10.84
CA ASN A 9 -3.38 -22.17 10.88
C ASN A 9 -4.11 -20.88 10.47
N MET A 10 -4.86 -20.27 11.38
CA MET A 10 -5.27 -18.89 11.19
C MET A 10 -4.00 -18.05 11.22
N SER A 11 -3.75 -17.30 10.15
CA SER A 11 -2.65 -16.35 10.07
C SER A 11 -2.62 -15.50 11.35
N PRO A 12 -1.45 -15.18 11.93
CA PRO A 12 -1.36 -14.27 13.08
C PRO A 12 -1.70 -12.81 12.70
N LEU A 13 -2.00 -12.56 11.43
CA LEU A 13 -2.28 -11.24 10.89
C LEU A 13 -3.79 -11.02 10.82
N SER A 14 -4.23 -9.80 11.10
CA SER A 14 -5.63 -9.40 11.19
C SER A 14 -6.32 -9.18 9.84
N VAL A 15 -5.53 -9.14 8.75
CA VAL A 15 -6.00 -8.88 7.38
C VAL A 15 -6.10 -10.18 6.56
N ASP A 16 -7.15 -10.31 5.75
CA ASP A 16 -7.21 -11.32 4.69
C ASP A 16 -6.27 -10.93 3.53
N LEU A 17 -5.02 -11.34 3.67
CA LEU A 17 -3.97 -11.02 2.70
C LEU A 17 -4.14 -11.73 1.36
N LEU A 18 -4.89 -12.83 1.29
CA LEU A 18 -5.17 -13.49 0.02
C LEU A 18 -6.05 -12.60 -0.85
N SER A 19 -7.17 -12.13 -0.29
CA SER A 19 -8.09 -11.20 -0.97
C SER A 19 -7.42 -9.86 -1.26
N ALA A 20 -6.64 -9.32 -0.31
CA ALA A 20 -5.91 -8.06 -0.48
C ALA A 20 -4.88 -8.14 -1.63
N CYS A 21 -4.10 -9.22 -1.72
CA CYS A 21 -3.15 -9.43 -2.83
C CYS A 21 -3.87 -9.48 -4.18
N SER A 22 -5.04 -10.13 -4.24
CA SER A 22 -5.84 -10.19 -5.47
C SER A 22 -6.30 -8.79 -5.89
N ALA A 23 -6.88 -8.03 -4.96
CA ALA A 23 -7.37 -6.67 -5.22
C ALA A 23 -6.24 -5.71 -5.62
N GLN A 24 -5.10 -5.74 -4.92
CA GLN A 24 -3.92 -4.96 -5.29
C GLN A 24 -3.46 -5.28 -6.72
N ARG A 25 -3.42 -6.57 -7.11
CA ARG A 25 -2.99 -6.94 -8.46
C ARG A 25 -3.96 -6.45 -9.54
N GLU A 26 -5.26 -6.39 -9.26
CA GLU A 26 -6.20 -5.78 -10.19
C GLU A 26 -5.96 -4.28 -10.36
N LEU A 27 -5.72 -3.55 -9.26
CA LEU A 27 -5.32 -2.14 -9.33
C LEU A 27 -4.06 -1.97 -10.20
N LEU A 28 -2.98 -2.71 -9.92
CA LEU A 28 -1.73 -2.59 -10.67
C LEU A 28 -1.92 -2.89 -12.16
N ARG A 29 -2.72 -3.93 -12.48
CA ARG A 29 -3.05 -4.28 -13.87
C ARG A 29 -3.85 -3.18 -14.57
N ALA A 30 -4.77 -2.53 -13.87
CA ALA A 30 -5.57 -1.44 -14.41
C ALA A 30 -4.67 -0.23 -14.70
N VAL A 31 -3.82 0.18 -13.75
CA VAL A 31 -2.84 1.28 -13.93
C VAL A 31 -1.97 1.03 -15.16
N HIS A 32 -1.46 -0.19 -15.33
CA HIS A 32 -0.58 -0.52 -16.45
C HIS A 32 -1.27 -0.59 -17.82
N ARG A 33 -2.59 -0.80 -17.84
CA ARG A 33 -3.39 -0.81 -19.09
C ARG A 33 -3.97 0.55 -19.41
N CYS A 34 -3.98 1.48 -18.45
CA CYS A 34 -4.53 2.80 -18.67
C CYS A 34 -3.65 3.59 -19.64
N PRO A 35 -4.24 4.54 -20.41
CA PRO A 35 -3.49 5.34 -21.37
C PRO A 35 -2.66 6.47 -20.74
N LEU A 36 -2.78 6.70 -19.42
CA LEU A 36 -2.08 7.77 -18.73
C LEU A 36 -0.63 7.40 -18.40
N ASP A 37 0.27 8.39 -18.45
CA ASP A 37 1.64 8.25 -17.97
C ASP A 37 1.71 8.49 -16.45
N LEU A 38 1.43 7.43 -15.68
CA LEU A 38 1.39 7.43 -14.21
C LEU A 38 2.70 6.97 -13.55
N TYR A 39 3.78 6.80 -14.33
CA TYR A 39 5.06 6.28 -13.83
C TYR A 39 6.22 7.26 -14.00
N THR A 40 6.18 8.14 -15.01
CA THR A 40 7.32 9.00 -15.34
C THR A 40 7.32 10.26 -14.48
N PRO A 41 8.41 10.55 -13.74
CA PRO A 41 8.55 11.82 -13.05
C PRO A 41 8.45 13.02 -14.02
N GLY A 42 7.71 14.04 -13.62
CA GLY A 42 7.40 15.22 -14.42
C GLY A 42 6.22 15.05 -15.39
N SER A 43 5.67 13.84 -15.55
CA SER A 43 4.48 13.60 -16.37
C SER A 43 3.33 14.52 -15.94
N LYS A 44 2.58 15.04 -16.92
CA LYS A 44 1.38 15.82 -16.64
C LYS A 44 0.32 14.96 -15.93
N ASP A 45 0.12 13.73 -16.40
CA ASP A 45 -0.94 12.85 -15.89
C ASP A 45 -0.67 12.46 -14.44
N LEU A 46 0.59 12.15 -14.09
CA LEU A 46 0.97 11.83 -12.71
C LEU A 46 0.81 13.05 -11.78
N ARG A 47 1.16 14.25 -12.26
CA ARG A 47 0.97 15.49 -11.48
C ARG A 47 -0.51 15.80 -11.22
N ASP A 48 -1.35 15.61 -12.24
CA ASP A 48 -2.80 15.77 -12.10
C ASP A 48 -3.38 14.72 -11.14
N ALA A 49 -2.94 13.46 -11.24
CA ALA A 49 -3.34 12.41 -10.31
C ALA A 49 -2.95 12.74 -8.85
N ILE A 50 -1.74 13.26 -8.62
CA ILE A 50 -1.28 13.70 -7.29
C ILE A 50 -2.12 14.88 -6.79
N ALA A 51 -2.46 15.84 -7.65
CA ALA A 51 -3.30 16.97 -7.29
C ALA A 51 -4.72 16.52 -6.91
N ASN A 52 -5.33 15.65 -7.73
CA ASN A 52 -6.65 15.08 -7.48
C ASN A 52 -6.67 14.27 -6.18
N TYR A 53 -5.64 13.46 -5.93
CA TYR A 53 -5.51 12.70 -4.69
C TYR A 53 -5.48 13.57 -3.43
N LYS A 54 -4.76 14.71 -3.48
CA LYS A 54 -4.68 15.66 -2.36
C LYS A 54 -6.01 16.33 -2.04
N VAL A 55 -6.91 16.41 -3.00
CA VAL A 55 -8.28 16.93 -2.81
C VAL A 55 -9.23 15.82 -2.37
N TRP A 56 -9.07 14.60 -2.91
CA TRP A 56 -9.96 13.47 -2.64
C TRP A 56 -9.77 12.85 -1.25
N LEU A 57 -8.54 12.65 -0.76
CA LEU A 57 -8.35 11.95 0.53
C LEU A 57 -9.05 12.65 1.71
N PRO A 58 -8.99 13.99 1.87
CA PRO A 58 -9.71 14.68 2.94
C PRO A 58 -11.22 14.44 2.95
N THR A 59 -11.85 14.27 1.79
CA THR A 59 -13.32 14.10 1.71
C THR A 59 -13.80 12.81 2.38
N LEU A 60 -12.92 11.82 2.58
CA LEU A 60 -13.23 10.60 3.33
C LEU A 60 -13.44 10.84 4.83
N THR A 61 -12.99 11.99 5.35
CA THR A 61 -13.11 12.35 6.77
C THR A 61 -14.15 13.45 7.04
N GLU A 62 -14.65 14.11 5.99
CA GLU A 62 -15.57 15.25 6.08
C GLU A 62 -17.07 14.84 6.17
N GLY A 63 -17.39 13.54 6.12
CA GLY A 63 -18.74 13.01 6.36
C GLY A 63 -19.01 12.82 7.86
N GLY A 64 -19.81 13.70 8.45
CA GLY A 64 -20.18 13.67 9.88
C GLY A 64 -20.97 12.42 10.31
N GLU A 65 -21.02 12.19 11.63
CA GLU A 65 -21.63 11.05 12.35
C GLU A 65 -23.17 10.87 12.18
N GLY A 66 -23.79 11.38 11.11
CA GLY A 66 -25.25 11.55 11.00
C GLY A 66 -25.97 10.74 9.92
N GLU A 67 -25.29 10.21 8.91
CA GLU A 67 -25.93 9.40 7.85
C GLU A 67 -25.12 8.12 7.61
N GLN A 68 -25.68 6.98 8.01
CA GLN A 68 -25.16 5.68 7.62
C GLN A 68 -25.46 5.45 6.13
N GLY A 69 -24.41 5.48 5.29
CA GLY A 69 -24.44 5.15 3.86
C GLY A 69 -24.07 6.36 3.03
N GLU A 70 -22.90 6.47 2.42
CA GLU A 70 -22.13 5.45 1.68
C GLU A 70 -20.70 5.35 2.22
N GLN A 71 -20.11 4.15 2.17
CA GLN A 71 -18.66 4.01 2.20
C GLN A 71 -18.06 5.01 1.19
N GLY A 72 -17.12 5.84 1.62
CA GLY A 72 -16.61 6.95 0.81
C GLY A 72 -16.31 6.53 -0.63
N ALA A 73 -16.84 7.29 -1.58
CA ALA A 73 -16.84 6.94 -2.99
C ALA A 73 -15.47 6.44 -3.47
N LYS A 74 -15.47 5.30 -4.16
CA LYS A 74 -14.26 4.69 -4.73
C LYS A 74 -13.51 5.74 -5.57
N PRO A 75 -12.19 5.90 -5.40
CA PRO A 75 -11.42 6.87 -6.17
C PRO A 75 -11.36 6.48 -7.64
N ALA A 76 -11.17 7.47 -8.52
CA ALA A 76 -10.72 7.22 -9.89
C ALA A 76 -9.39 6.45 -9.92
N LEU A 77 -9.11 5.74 -11.02
CA LEU A 77 -7.95 4.83 -11.11
C LEU A 77 -6.61 5.52 -10.83
N ASP A 78 -6.42 6.74 -11.33
CA ASP A 78 -5.23 7.56 -11.15
C ASP A 78 -5.06 8.01 -9.69
N VAL A 79 -6.15 8.39 -9.03
CA VAL A 79 -6.18 8.73 -7.59
C VAL A 79 -5.89 7.49 -6.73
N ALA A 80 -6.47 6.34 -7.08
CA ALA A 80 -6.26 5.07 -6.41
C ALA A 80 -4.78 4.63 -6.46
N TRP A 81 -4.13 4.87 -7.60
CA TRP A 81 -2.70 4.62 -7.78
C TRP A 81 -1.85 5.47 -6.83
N VAL A 82 -2.07 6.79 -6.80
CA VAL A 82 -1.32 7.68 -5.89
C VAL A 82 -1.58 7.32 -4.42
N TRP A 83 -2.80 6.95 -4.07
CA TRP A 83 -3.12 6.50 -2.72
C TRP A 83 -2.40 5.21 -2.34
N HIS A 84 -2.29 4.25 -3.28
CA HIS A 84 -1.48 3.07 -3.08
C HIS A 84 -0.01 3.43 -2.82
N LEU A 85 0.59 4.28 -3.67
CA LEU A 85 1.98 4.74 -3.49
C LEU A 85 2.22 5.41 -2.13
N HIS A 86 1.30 6.27 -1.68
CA HIS A 86 1.40 6.94 -0.39
C HIS A 86 1.48 5.92 0.77
N ARG A 87 0.65 4.86 0.72
CA ARG A 87 0.62 3.82 1.77
C ARG A 87 1.83 2.89 1.78
N LEU A 88 2.57 2.78 0.67
CA LEU A 88 3.85 2.05 0.65
C LEU A 88 4.92 2.72 1.54
N ASN A 89 4.66 3.92 2.04
CA ASN A 89 5.43 4.53 3.12
C ASN A 89 4.55 4.71 4.38
N PRO A 90 4.40 3.67 5.22
CA PRO A 90 3.42 3.65 6.31
C PRO A 90 3.70 4.70 7.40
N ARG A 91 4.94 5.19 7.53
CA ARG A 91 5.28 6.26 8.47
C ARG A 91 4.81 7.61 7.93
N CYS A 92 5.20 7.95 6.70
CA CYS A 92 4.75 9.19 6.07
C CYS A 92 3.23 9.22 5.95
N TYR A 93 2.60 8.14 5.49
CA TYR A 93 1.14 8.07 5.38
C TYR A 93 0.43 8.40 6.69
N ARG A 94 0.86 7.78 7.80
CA ARG A 94 0.30 8.07 9.12
C ARG A 94 0.52 9.54 9.49
N ASP A 95 1.75 10.02 9.41
CA ASP A 95 2.12 11.36 9.88
C ASP A 95 1.43 12.46 9.04
N ASP A 96 1.25 12.22 7.73
CA ASP A 96 0.55 13.12 6.81
C ASP A 96 -0.96 13.12 7.04
N CYS A 97 -1.59 11.95 7.22
CA CYS A 97 -3.00 11.86 7.56
C CYS A 97 -3.29 12.46 8.94
N THR A 98 -2.49 12.18 9.97
CA THR A 98 -2.67 12.78 11.31
C THR A 98 -2.52 14.30 11.26
N ARG A 99 -1.56 14.82 10.48
CA ARG A 99 -1.32 16.26 10.36
C ARG A 99 -2.45 16.98 9.61
N ALA A 100 -2.95 16.41 8.51
CA ALA A 100 -3.95 17.06 7.67
C ALA A 100 -5.40 16.78 8.11
N LEU A 101 -5.67 15.56 8.59
CA LEU A 101 -7.02 15.01 8.81
C LEU A 101 -7.31 14.66 10.27
N GLY A 102 -6.31 14.77 11.16
CA GLY A 102 -6.44 14.41 12.58
C GLY A 102 -6.48 12.91 12.87
N THR A 103 -6.63 12.06 11.84
CA THR A 103 -6.70 10.60 11.98
C THR A 103 -6.06 9.89 10.79
N VAL A 104 -5.72 8.61 10.96
CA VAL A 104 -5.25 7.76 9.86
C VAL A 104 -6.45 7.20 9.12
N VAL A 105 -6.51 7.44 7.81
CA VAL A 105 -7.58 6.91 6.96
C VAL A 105 -7.28 5.44 6.61
N GLU A 106 -8.13 4.53 7.09
CA GLU A 106 -8.18 3.11 6.72
C GLU A 106 -9.61 2.79 6.26
N VAL A 107 -9.74 2.03 5.18
CA VAL A 107 -11.02 1.60 4.61
C VAL A 107 -11.03 0.09 4.42
N GLU A 108 -12.22 -0.50 4.27
CA GLU A 108 -12.40 -1.94 4.06
C GLU A 108 -11.84 -2.41 2.72
N GLU A 109 -12.03 -1.64 1.64
CA GLU A 109 -11.55 -1.97 0.29
C GLU A 109 -10.42 -1.01 -0.17
N PRO A 110 -9.19 -1.13 0.37
CA PRO A 110 -8.11 -0.17 0.13
C PRO A 110 -7.63 -0.08 -1.31
N PHE A 111 -7.91 -1.08 -2.15
CA PHE A 111 -7.49 -1.15 -3.55
C PHE A 111 -8.65 -0.96 -4.52
N ALA A 112 -9.84 -0.59 -4.05
CA ALA A 112 -10.98 -0.32 -4.91
C ALA A 112 -10.77 0.98 -5.71
N PHE A 113 -11.27 0.99 -6.95
CA PHE A 113 -11.24 2.13 -7.85
C PHE A 113 -12.43 2.11 -8.80
N THR A 114 -12.75 3.25 -9.40
CA THR A 114 -13.68 3.36 -10.54
C THR A 114 -12.90 3.31 -11.85
N GLU A 115 -13.53 2.85 -12.93
CA GLU A 115 -12.92 2.85 -14.27
C GLU A 115 -12.75 4.26 -14.87
N GLU A 116 -13.17 5.30 -14.13
CA GLU A 116 -13.00 6.69 -14.53
C GLU A 116 -11.52 7.09 -14.45
N ILE A 117 -11.10 7.91 -15.39
CA ILE A 117 -9.72 8.40 -15.54
C ILE A 117 -9.75 9.93 -15.55
N GLY A 118 -9.01 10.58 -14.66
CA GLY A 118 -8.86 12.04 -14.64
C GLY A 118 -10.03 12.81 -14.04
N GLY A 119 -10.87 12.16 -13.22
CA GLY A 119 -11.99 12.79 -12.54
C GLY A 119 -11.74 12.98 -11.05
N ALA A 120 -11.67 14.23 -10.58
CA ALA A 120 -11.91 14.52 -9.17
C ALA A 120 -13.41 14.33 -8.90
N THR A 121 -13.82 13.14 -8.46
CA THR A 121 -15.20 12.90 -8.00
C THR A 121 -15.38 13.49 -6.60
N ALA A 122 -15.46 14.81 -6.53
CA ALA A 122 -16.10 15.53 -5.42
C ALA A 122 -16.53 16.88 -5.97
N GLY A 123 -17.84 17.14 -5.94
CA GLY A 123 -18.43 18.37 -6.46
C GLY A 123 -17.67 19.60 -5.95
N ALA A 124 -17.25 20.43 -6.89
CA ALA A 124 -16.66 21.74 -6.61
C ALA A 124 -17.70 22.63 -5.93
N GLY A 125 -17.85 22.48 -4.63
CA GLY A 125 -18.32 23.52 -3.74
C GLY A 125 -17.12 24.37 -3.36
N GLU A 126 -16.98 25.53 -4.00
CA GLU A 126 -16.15 26.60 -3.46
C GLU A 126 -16.76 27.03 -2.11
N ASP A 127 -16.31 26.45 -1.01
CA ASP A 127 -16.45 27.13 0.28
C ASP A 127 -15.10 27.20 0.99
N SER A 128 -14.64 28.43 1.11
CA SER A 128 -13.36 28.82 1.68
C SER A 128 -13.45 28.72 3.20
N ARG A 129 -13.21 27.53 3.76
CA ARG A 129 -12.99 27.36 5.21
C ARG A 129 -11.86 26.40 5.50
N GLY A 130 -10.62 26.92 5.48
CA GLY A 130 -9.54 26.47 6.36
C GLY A 130 -9.19 24.97 6.40
N THR A 131 -9.54 24.16 5.39
CA THR A 131 -9.11 22.75 5.34
C THR A 131 -7.60 22.71 5.17
N THR A 132 -6.89 22.14 6.15
CA THR A 132 -5.45 21.92 6.07
C THR A 132 -5.16 21.09 4.82
N ARG A 133 -4.43 21.68 3.86
CA ARG A 133 -4.07 21.01 2.60
C ARG A 133 -3.23 19.77 2.87
N LEU A 134 -3.58 18.64 2.26
CA LEU A 134 -2.77 17.42 2.34
C LEU A 134 -1.40 17.64 1.70
N GLU A 135 -0.35 17.53 2.50
CA GLU A 135 1.04 17.51 2.07
C GLU A 135 1.60 16.10 2.24
N ILE A 136 2.20 15.55 1.18
CA ILE A 136 2.81 14.23 1.20
C ILE A 136 4.29 14.40 1.50
N GLY A 137 4.77 13.75 2.56
CA GLY A 137 6.11 13.94 3.13
C GLY A 137 7.26 13.30 2.34
N PHE A 138 7.02 12.81 1.13
CA PHE A 138 8.04 12.21 0.27
C PHE A 138 7.74 12.42 -1.22
N ASP A 139 8.74 12.13 -2.06
CA ASP A 139 8.64 12.22 -3.51
C ASP A 139 7.81 11.06 -4.09
N VAL A 140 6.53 11.34 -4.36
CA VAL A 140 5.59 10.39 -4.94
C VAL A 140 5.95 10.04 -6.38
N GLU A 141 6.51 10.97 -7.15
CA GLU A 141 6.86 10.74 -8.54
C GLU A 141 8.02 9.75 -8.66
N GLU A 142 9.05 9.93 -7.84
CA GLU A 142 10.15 8.98 -7.72
C GLU A 142 9.68 7.61 -7.20
N CYS A 143 8.72 7.58 -6.28
CA CYS A 143 8.09 6.33 -5.85
C CYS A 143 7.35 5.64 -7.00
N ALA A 144 6.56 6.38 -7.78
CA ALA A 144 5.86 5.86 -8.95
C ALA A 144 6.84 5.23 -9.95
N ALA A 145 7.96 5.90 -10.22
CA ALA A 145 9.01 5.41 -11.11
C ALA A 145 9.61 4.08 -10.64
N ARG A 146 9.91 3.95 -9.33
CA ARG A 146 10.42 2.70 -8.75
C ARG A 146 9.39 1.58 -8.82
N GLN A 147 8.12 1.89 -8.52
CA GLN A 147 7.04 0.91 -8.52
C GLN A 147 6.62 0.47 -9.92
N ALA A 148 6.98 1.20 -10.98
CA ALA A 148 6.73 0.82 -12.38
C ALA A 148 7.29 -0.57 -12.73
N GLN A 149 8.43 -0.94 -12.15
CA GLN A 149 9.05 -2.25 -12.41
C GLN A 149 8.40 -3.38 -11.61
N PHE A 150 7.82 -3.08 -10.45
CA PHE A 150 7.30 -4.08 -9.53
C PHE A 150 6.20 -4.93 -10.15
N LEU A 151 5.25 -4.31 -10.87
CA LEU A 151 4.20 -5.05 -11.57
C LEU A 151 4.77 -6.12 -12.52
N TRP A 152 5.82 -5.79 -13.27
CA TRP A 152 6.42 -6.76 -14.20
C TRP A 152 6.93 -8.01 -13.48
N GLN A 153 7.34 -7.89 -12.22
CA GLN A 153 7.81 -9.01 -11.39
C GLN A 153 6.67 -9.87 -10.86
N VAL A 154 5.48 -9.30 -10.66
CA VAL A 154 4.30 -9.97 -10.07
C VAL A 154 3.18 -10.25 -11.07
N ARG A 155 3.42 -9.99 -12.36
CA ARG A 155 2.44 -10.20 -13.45
C ARG A 155 2.20 -11.67 -13.79
N TRP A 156 3.11 -12.56 -13.39
CA TRP A 156 3.08 -13.97 -13.78
C TRP A 156 1.83 -14.69 -13.29
N ARG A 157 1.47 -15.80 -13.97
CA ARG A 157 0.20 -16.52 -13.73
C ARG A 157 0.14 -17.14 -12.33
N GLU A 158 1.29 -17.50 -11.79
CA GLU A 158 1.52 -18.07 -10.47
C GLU A 158 0.94 -17.15 -9.37
N TYR A 159 1.10 -15.83 -9.52
CA TYR A 159 0.55 -14.86 -8.56
C TYR A 159 -0.99 -14.77 -8.60
N SER A 160 -1.66 -15.38 -9.58
CA SER A 160 -3.12 -15.56 -9.59
C SER A 160 -3.57 -16.89 -8.97
N CYS A 161 -2.63 -17.76 -8.58
CA CYS A 161 -2.93 -19.03 -7.92
C CYS A 161 -3.01 -18.81 -6.41
N SER A 162 -4.16 -19.08 -5.80
CA SER A 162 -4.36 -18.90 -4.36
C SER A 162 -3.36 -19.71 -3.53
N VAL A 163 -3.06 -20.95 -3.93
CA VAL A 163 -2.08 -21.81 -3.25
C VAL A 163 -0.67 -21.18 -3.25
N PHE A 164 -0.28 -20.52 -4.33
CA PHE A 164 1.00 -19.82 -4.40
C PHE A 164 1.02 -18.60 -3.47
N VAL A 165 -0.05 -17.81 -3.47
CA VAL A 165 -0.19 -16.61 -2.62
C VAL A 165 -0.29 -16.98 -1.14
N GLU A 166 -1.02 -18.03 -0.77
CA GLU A 166 -1.06 -18.56 0.61
C GLU A 166 0.32 -18.98 1.11
N ALA A 167 1.11 -19.62 0.23
CA ALA A 167 2.49 -19.96 0.55
C ALA A 167 3.37 -18.71 0.70
N ALA A 168 3.13 -17.66 -0.11
CA ALA A 168 3.80 -16.37 0.01
C ALA A 168 3.44 -15.65 1.32
N VAL A 169 2.17 -15.68 1.73
CA VAL A 169 1.71 -15.16 3.04
C VAL A 169 2.43 -15.88 4.18
N SER A 170 2.57 -17.21 4.08
CA SER A 170 3.31 -17.99 5.07
C SER A 170 4.78 -17.58 5.16
N ARG A 171 5.44 -17.32 4.02
CA ARG A 171 6.83 -16.80 3.98
C ARG A 171 6.93 -15.38 4.50
N TYR A 172 5.97 -14.52 4.19
CA TYR A 172 5.89 -13.15 4.71
C TYR A 172 5.80 -13.12 6.25
N VAL A 173 4.96 -13.97 6.85
CA VAL A 173 4.89 -14.10 8.31
C VAL A 173 6.23 -14.55 8.90
N GLN A 174 6.91 -15.50 8.26
CA GLN A 174 8.26 -15.93 8.69
C GLN A 174 9.28 -14.79 8.57
N MET A 175 9.20 -13.97 7.51
CA MET A 175 10.05 -12.80 7.35
C MET A 175 9.85 -11.78 8.48
N LEU A 176 8.61 -11.51 8.88
CA LEU A 176 8.31 -10.65 10.04
C LEU A 176 8.94 -11.20 11.33
N GLN A 177 8.88 -12.52 11.54
CA GLN A 177 9.54 -13.17 12.68
C GLN A 177 11.07 -13.07 12.62
N LEU A 178 11.68 -13.18 11.42
CA LEU A 178 13.11 -12.95 11.23
C LEU A 178 13.50 -11.51 11.55
N MET A 179 12.71 -10.52 11.14
CA MET A 179 12.92 -9.09 11.46
C MET A 179 12.84 -8.78 12.95
N ARG A 180 12.12 -9.61 13.73
CA ARG A 180 12.12 -9.57 15.21
C ARG A 180 13.40 -10.15 15.80
N GLN A 181 13.83 -11.30 15.29
CA GLN A 181 15.01 -12.01 15.79
C GLN A 181 16.31 -11.27 15.44
N HIS A 182 16.31 -10.53 14.33
CA HIS A 182 17.47 -9.84 13.79
C HIS A 182 17.16 -8.35 13.53
N PRO A 183 16.95 -7.53 14.57
CA PRO A 183 16.44 -6.17 14.42
C PRO A 183 17.39 -5.19 13.70
N THR A 184 18.68 -5.51 13.63
CA THR A 184 19.71 -4.72 12.95
C THR A 184 20.02 -5.20 11.53
N THR A 185 19.53 -6.39 11.16
CA THR A 185 19.82 -6.98 9.85
C THR A 185 18.89 -6.40 8.78
N PHE A 186 19.47 -6.02 7.65
CA PHE A 186 18.70 -5.60 6.49
C PHE A 186 18.14 -6.83 5.77
N ILE A 187 16.86 -7.12 5.99
CA ILE A 187 16.15 -8.24 5.36
C ILE A 187 15.39 -7.71 4.15
N VAL A 188 15.67 -8.31 2.99
CA VAL A 188 15.03 -7.97 1.71
C VAL A 188 14.05 -9.08 1.33
N PRO A 189 12.77 -8.76 1.07
CA PRO A 189 11.80 -9.75 0.62
C PRO A 189 12.10 -10.22 -0.80
N THR A 190 11.69 -11.45 -1.12
CA THR A 190 11.47 -11.87 -2.51
C THR A 190 10.16 -11.25 -3.01
N TYR A 191 9.97 -11.16 -4.33
CA TYR A 191 8.83 -10.45 -4.93
C TYR A 191 7.44 -10.96 -4.50
N ASP A 192 7.32 -12.25 -4.17
CA ASP A 192 6.10 -12.84 -3.63
C ASP A 192 5.81 -12.42 -2.19
N MET A 193 6.82 -12.32 -1.33
CA MET A 193 6.67 -11.74 0.01
C MET A 193 6.40 -10.23 -0.06
N ASP A 194 7.04 -9.54 -1.01
CA ASP A 194 6.89 -8.10 -1.19
C ASP A 194 5.49 -7.73 -1.67
N LEU A 195 4.90 -8.56 -2.56
CA LEU A 195 3.49 -8.42 -2.94
C LEU A 195 2.56 -8.48 -1.72
N VAL A 196 2.77 -9.45 -0.85
CA VAL A 196 1.98 -9.59 0.38
C VAL A 196 2.20 -8.41 1.32
N TRP A 197 3.43 -7.91 1.41
CA TRP A 197 3.75 -6.77 2.24
C TRP A 197 3.06 -5.49 1.75
N HIS A 198 3.10 -5.21 0.43
CA HIS A 198 2.36 -4.10 -0.16
C HIS A 198 0.86 -4.20 0.11
N ALA A 199 0.30 -5.41 0.02
CA ALA A 199 -1.12 -5.65 0.28
C ALA A 199 -1.48 -5.35 1.73
N HIS A 200 -0.61 -5.76 2.66
CA HIS A 200 -0.77 -5.51 4.08
C HIS A 200 -0.71 -4.01 4.41
N MET A 201 0.23 -3.26 3.82
CA MET A 201 0.36 -1.81 4.01
C MET A 201 -0.86 -1.01 3.49
N GLY A 202 -1.71 -1.62 2.64
CA GLY A 202 -3.00 -1.05 2.26
C GLY A 202 -3.94 -0.78 3.44
N PHE A 203 -3.74 -1.48 4.57
CA PHE A 203 -4.49 -1.37 5.81
C PHE A 203 -3.58 -0.78 6.90
N PRO A 204 -3.38 0.55 6.96
CA PRO A 204 -2.32 1.16 7.76
C PRO A 204 -2.43 0.92 9.28
N ASN A 205 -3.63 0.90 9.85
CA ASN A 205 -3.82 0.63 11.28
C ASN A 205 -3.61 -0.85 11.59
N SER A 206 -4.17 -1.72 10.75
CA SER A 206 -4.01 -3.18 10.89
C SER A 206 -2.53 -3.59 10.71
N TYR A 207 -1.86 -3.05 9.69
CA TYR A 207 -0.44 -3.24 9.43
C TYR A 207 0.45 -2.86 10.61
N LEU A 208 0.24 -1.67 11.19
CA LEU A 208 1.04 -1.21 12.32
C LEU A 208 0.80 -2.08 13.56
N ARG A 209 -0.45 -2.47 13.83
CA ARG A 209 -0.80 -3.34 14.94
C ARG A 209 -0.15 -4.72 14.80
N ASP A 210 -0.33 -5.35 13.65
CA ASP A 210 0.21 -6.67 13.34
C ASP A 210 1.75 -6.66 13.37
N CYS A 211 2.39 -5.59 12.88
CA CYS A 211 3.84 -5.43 13.00
C CYS A 211 4.30 -5.36 14.46
N VAL A 212 3.59 -4.61 15.31
CA VAL A 212 3.92 -4.55 16.74
C VAL A 212 3.72 -5.91 17.40
N GLU A 213 2.65 -6.63 17.08
CA GLU A 213 2.36 -7.94 17.66
C GLU A 213 3.37 -9.01 17.24
N VAL A 214 3.62 -9.13 15.93
CA VAL A 214 4.50 -10.17 15.37
C VAL A 214 5.97 -9.77 15.50
N CYS A 215 6.34 -8.56 15.10
CA CYS A 215 7.73 -8.09 15.05
C CYS A 215 8.22 -7.41 16.34
N GLY A 216 7.31 -6.96 17.22
CA GLY A 216 7.64 -6.18 18.41
C GLY A 216 7.89 -4.69 18.16
N ARG A 217 7.72 -4.21 16.92
CA ARG A 217 7.94 -2.81 16.53
C ARG A 217 7.22 -2.47 15.23
N SER A 218 7.05 -1.18 14.94
CA SER A 218 6.64 -0.75 13.61
C SER A 218 7.73 -1.05 12.57
N ILE A 219 7.32 -1.62 11.44
CA ILE A 219 8.21 -1.90 10.31
C ILE A 219 7.93 -0.86 9.22
N GLY A 220 8.96 -0.12 8.84
CA GLY A 220 8.91 0.76 7.67
C GLY A 220 9.17 -0.03 6.38
N HIS A 221 8.83 0.56 5.25
CA HIS A 221 9.12 -0.01 3.93
C HIS A 221 10.01 0.98 3.16
N ASP A 222 11.16 0.50 2.72
CA ASP A 222 12.19 1.27 2.03
C ASP A 222 12.45 0.61 0.67
N ASP A 223 11.87 1.19 -0.37
CA ASP A 223 11.93 0.70 -1.75
C ASP A 223 13.08 1.34 -2.56
N THR A 224 13.95 2.11 -1.91
CA THR A 224 15.06 2.81 -2.58
C THR A 224 16.28 1.92 -2.84
N ALA A 225 16.37 0.78 -2.13
CA ALA A 225 17.49 -0.14 -2.20
C ALA A 225 17.43 -1.03 -3.47
N ASN A 226 17.72 -0.44 -4.63
CA ASN A 226 17.78 -1.15 -5.92
C ASN A 226 19.20 -1.30 -6.48
N ASP A 227 20.19 -0.62 -5.89
CA ASP A 227 21.59 -0.69 -6.32
C ASP A 227 22.23 -2.03 -5.92
N ARG A 228 22.74 -2.77 -6.91
CA ARG A 228 23.39 -4.08 -6.77
C ARG A 228 24.90 -4.02 -7.02
N THR A 229 25.48 -2.83 -7.09
CA THR A 229 26.92 -2.67 -7.28
C THR A 229 27.71 -3.07 -6.04
N LEU A 230 28.99 -3.41 -6.22
CA LEU A 230 29.88 -3.79 -5.12
C LEU A 230 29.97 -2.66 -4.08
N GLY A 231 29.73 -2.97 -2.82
CA GLY A 231 29.68 -1.99 -1.73
C GLY A 231 28.31 -1.35 -1.50
N SER A 232 27.30 -1.64 -2.34
CA SER A 232 25.93 -1.15 -2.12
C SER A 232 25.28 -1.80 -0.89
N ARG A 233 24.12 -1.26 -0.48
CA ARG A 233 23.35 -1.80 0.65
C ARG A 233 22.88 -3.24 0.40
N LEU A 234 22.58 -3.61 -0.84
CA LEU A 234 22.22 -4.98 -1.21
C LEU A 234 23.43 -5.92 -1.23
N ASP A 235 24.62 -5.41 -1.55
CA ASP A 235 25.88 -6.17 -1.51
C ASP A 235 26.39 -6.39 -0.07
N CYS A 236 26.25 -5.38 0.79
CA CYS A 236 26.79 -5.38 2.15
C CYS A 236 25.80 -5.88 3.23
N GLY A 237 24.65 -6.45 2.86
CA GLY A 237 23.54 -6.84 3.76
C GLY A 237 23.90 -7.79 4.92
N THR A 238 25.14 -8.26 4.97
CA THR A 238 25.74 -9.01 6.08
C THR A 238 27.15 -8.48 6.36
N LYS A 239 27.29 -7.50 7.25
CA LYS A 239 28.52 -7.25 8.02
C LYS A 239 28.17 -7.03 9.48
#